data_AF-A0AB40BEP3-F1
#
_entry.id   AF-A0AB40BEP3-F1
#
_cell.length_a   1.000
_cell.length_b   1.000
_cell.length_c   1.000
_cell.angle_alpha   90.00
_cell.angle_beta   90.00
_cell.angle_gamma   90.00
#
_symmetry.space_group_name_H-M   'P 1'
#
loop_
_entity.id
_entity.type
_entity.pdbx_description
1 polymer ?
#
loop_
_entity_poly.entity_id
_entity_poly.type
_entity_poly.pdbx_seq_one_letter_code
_entity_poly.pdbx_strand_id
1 'polypeptide(L)'
;MVYFCLLMDWQGQKRAEMLMQVMLVVFGVVAFVVGYSIGSFRTMMLVYAGGVTLTALITVPNWPCYNRHPLNWLDPSEAEKHPKPQPVPSKKKSGKHHHK
;
A
#
# COMPACT_ATOMS: atom_id res chain seq x y z
N MET A 1 5.40 -12.87 6.78
CA MET A 1 4.65 -11.68 6.30
C MET A 1 4.21 -10.74 7.42
N VAL A 2 3.75 -11.24 8.58
CA VAL A 2 3.31 -10.38 9.70
C VAL A 2 4.42 -9.48 10.28
N TYR A 3 5.66 -9.96 10.39
CA TYR A 3 6.79 -9.18 10.92
C TYR A 3 7.19 -7.96 10.06
N PHE A 4 6.99 -8.06 8.75
CA PHE A 4 7.32 -7.00 7.81
C PHE A 4 6.39 -5.78 7.97
N CYS A 5 5.14 -6.06 8.36
CA CYS A 5 4.09 -5.08 8.60
C CYS A 5 4.33 -4.22 9.85
N LEU A 6 5.13 -4.69 10.81
CA LEU A 6 5.33 -4.01 12.10
C LEU A 6 6.38 -2.89 12.04
N LEU A 7 7.22 -2.85 11.01
CA LEU A 7 8.26 -1.82 10.84
C LEU A 7 7.86 -0.71 9.84
N MET A 8 6.84 -0.93 9.02
CA MET A 8 6.43 0.01 7.99
C MET A 8 5.36 0.95 8.51
N ASP A 9 5.41 2.24 8.13
CA ASP A 9 4.39 3.19 8.54
C ASP A 9 2.98 2.79 8.01
N TRP A 10 1.93 3.10 8.78
CA TRP A 10 0.55 2.71 8.45
C TRP A 10 0.06 3.27 7.11
N GLN A 11 0.51 4.48 6.73
CA GLN A 11 0.17 5.10 5.46
C GLN A 11 0.84 4.39 4.29
N GLY A 12 2.09 4.00 4.47
CA GLY A 12 2.92 3.19 3.59
C GLY A 12 2.30 1.83 3.38
N GLN A 13 1.83 1.19 4.44
CA GLN A 13 1.09 -0.08 4.35
C GLN A 13 -0.15 0.06 3.48
N LYS A 14 -0.97 1.09 3.70
CA LYS A 14 -2.17 1.30 2.88
C LYS A 14 -1.82 1.54 1.41
N ARG A 15 -0.75 2.29 1.15
CA ARG A 15 -0.26 2.54 -0.20
C ARG A 15 0.27 1.28 -0.87
N ALA A 16 1.05 0.47 -0.15
CA ALA A 16 1.61 -0.78 -0.65
C ALA A 16 0.49 -1.78 -0.98
N GLU A 17 -0.56 -1.86 -0.15
CA GLU A 17 -1.73 -2.70 -0.40
C GLU A 17 -2.47 -2.27 -1.68
N MET A 18 -2.75 -0.97 -1.84
CA MET A 18 -3.38 -0.44 -3.05
C MET A 18 -2.54 -0.71 -4.30
N LEU A 19 -1.22 -0.51 -4.21
CA LEU A 19 -0.32 -0.78 -5.33
C LEU A 19 -0.28 -2.26 -5.69
N MET A 20 -0.24 -3.16 -4.70
CA MET A 20 -0.28 -4.61 -4.91
C MET A 20 -1.55 -5.01 -5.67
N GLN A 21 -2.72 -4.54 -5.21
CA GLN A 21 -3.99 -4.85 -5.87
C GLN A 21 -4.00 -4.38 -7.33
N VAL A 22 -3.62 -3.13 -7.58
CA VAL A 22 -3.60 -2.57 -8.94
C VAL A 22 -2.63 -3.34 -9.84
N MET A 23 -1.41 -3.62 -9.37
CA MET A 23 -0.41 -4.34 -10.16
C MET A 23 -0.88 -5.76 -10.50
N LEU A 24 -1.43 -6.51 -9.53
CA LEU A 24 -1.91 -7.87 -9.76
C LEU A 24 -3.06 -7.92 -10.77
N VAL A 25 -4.00 -6.97 -10.70
CA VAL A 25 -5.09 -6.87 -11.69
C VAL A 25 -4.52 -6.58 -13.08
N VAL A 26 -3.60 -5.62 -13.21
CA VAL A 26 -2.97 -5.28 -14.49
C VAL A 26 -2.23 -6.48 -15.07
N PHE A 27 -1.39 -7.16 -14.28
CA PHE A 27 -0.69 -8.36 -14.75
C PHE A 27 -1.64 -9.51 -15.07
N GLY A 28 -2.74 -9.66 -14.32
CA GLY A 28 -3.79 -10.64 -14.62
C GLY A 28 -4.43 -10.41 -15.99
N VAL A 29 -4.81 -9.15 -16.29
CA VAL A 29 -5.37 -8.77 -17.60
C VAL A 29 -4.36 -9.01 -18.73
N VAL A 30 -3.11 -8.57 -18.55
CA VAL A 30 -2.05 -8.78 -19.56
C VAL A 30 -1.79 -10.27 -19.79
N ALA A 31 -1.66 -11.06 -18.73
CA ALA A 31 -1.46 -12.49 -18.83
C ALA A 31 -2.62 -13.18 -19.55
N PHE A 32 -3.86 -12.78 -19.25
CA PHE A 32 -5.04 -13.30 -19.92
C PHE A 32 -5.04 -12.97 -21.41
N VAL A 33 -4.81 -11.71 -21.80
CA VAL A 33 -4.78 -11.29 -23.21
C VAL A 33 -3.69 -12.03 -23.98
N VAL A 34 -2.46 -12.04 -23.47
CA VAL A 34 -1.32 -12.71 -24.11
C VAL A 34 -1.55 -14.23 -24.20
N GLY A 35 -2.00 -14.84 -23.11
CA GLY A 35 -2.28 -16.27 -23.05
C GLY A 35 -3.40 -16.70 -23.98
N TYR A 36 -4.45 -15.87 -24.08
CA TYR A 36 -5.57 -16.09 -24.99
C TYR A 36 -5.15 -15.95 -26.46
N SER A 37 -4.39 -14.90 -26.81
CA SER A 37 -3.88 -14.72 -28.18
C SER A 37 -2.97 -15.86 -28.65
N ILE A 38 -2.18 -16.43 -27.75
CA ILE A 38 -1.31 -17.59 -28.03
C ILE A 38 -2.07 -18.92 -27.94
N GLY A 39 -3.23 -18.96 -27.28
CA GLY A 39 -4.01 -20.17 -27.02
C GLY A 39 -3.36 -21.13 -26.02
N SER A 40 -2.46 -20.64 -25.14
CA SER A 40 -1.66 -21.48 -24.24
C SER A 40 -1.83 -21.07 -22.78
N PHE A 41 -2.49 -21.93 -22.00
CA PHE A 41 -2.67 -21.72 -20.56
C PHE A 41 -1.34 -21.70 -19.79
N ARG A 42 -0.35 -22.52 -20.21
CA ARG A 42 0.99 -22.51 -19.62
C ARG A 42 1.66 -21.14 -19.77
N THR A 43 1.51 -20.52 -20.95
CA THR A 43 2.07 -19.19 -21.22
C THR A 43 1.36 -18.13 -20.38
N MET A 44 0.03 -18.18 -20.27
CA MET A 44 -0.75 -17.33 -19.38
C MET A 44 -0.22 -17.38 -17.94
N MET A 45 -0.06 -18.59 -17.40
CA MET A 45 0.41 -18.78 -16.01
C MET A 45 1.85 -18.31 -15.82
N LEU A 46 2.75 -18.49 -16.79
CA LEU A 46 4.13 -18.00 -16.71
C LEU A 46 4.20 -16.48 -16.70
N VAL A 47 3.43 -15.82 -17.57
CA VAL A 47 3.36 -14.35 -17.62
C VAL A 47 2.78 -13.81 -16.31
N TYR A 48 1.69 -14.42 -15.82
CA TYR A 48 1.08 -14.02 -14.55
C TYR A 48 2.03 -14.23 -13.36
N ALA A 49 2.70 -15.38 -13.29
CA ALA A 49 3.67 -15.68 -12.24
C ALA A 49 4.82 -14.66 -12.23
N GLY A 50 5.35 -14.29 -13.39
CA GLY A 50 6.34 -13.22 -13.50
C GLY A 50 5.83 -11.89 -12.96
N GLY A 51 4.58 -11.53 -13.29
CA GLY A 51 3.91 -10.33 -12.76
C GLY A 51 3.73 -10.35 -11.24
N VAL A 52 3.33 -11.50 -10.68
CA VAL A 52 3.21 -11.70 -9.22
C VAL A 52 4.57 -11.55 -8.53
N THR A 53 5.62 -12.18 -9.07
CA THR A 53 6.98 -12.07 -8.51
C THR A 53 7.47 -10.62 -8.51
N LEU A 54 7.30 -9.90 -9.62
CA LEU A 54 7.67 -8.48 -9.71
C LEU A 54 6.85 -7.63 -8.72
N THR A 55 5.54 -7.86 -8.64
CA THR A 55 4.66 -7.15 -7.70
C THR A 55 5.11 -7.39 -6.27
N ALA A 56 5.45 -8.63 -5.91
CA ALA A 56 5.96 -8.96 -4.59
C ALA A 56 7.28 -8.23 -4.30
N LEU A 57 8.22 -8.20 -5.25
CA LEU A 57 9.48 -7.46 -5.09
C LEU A 57 9.27 -5.95 -4.88
N ILE A 58 8.23 -5.35 -5.46
CA ILE A 58 7.93 -3.92 -5.32
C ILE A 58 7.19 -3.59 -4.01
N THR A 59 6.33 -4.49 -3.55
CA THR A 59 5.37 -4.20 -2.47
C THR A 59 5.73 -4.85 -1.13
N VAL A 60 6.53 -5.92 -1.14
CA VAL A 60 6.88 -6.69 0.06
C VAL A 60 8.13 -6.19 0.78
N PRO A 61 9.16 -5.61 0.15
CA PRO A 61 10.30 -5.02 0.88
C PRO A 61 10.02 -3.63 1.44
N ASN A 62 10.75 -3.21 2.50
CA ASN A 62 10.50 -1.97 3.25
C ASN A 62 11.24 -0.83 2.58
N TRP A 63 10.80 -0.53 1.37
CA TRP A 63 11.40 0.54 0.61
C TRP A 63 11.26 1.86 1.37
N PRO A 64 12.31 2.71 1.37
CA PRO A 64 12.27 4.01 2.05
C PRO A 64 11.18 4.94 1.48
N CYS A 65 10.64 4.64 0.29
CA CYS A 65 9.49 5.37 -0.27
C CYS A 65 8.18 5.15 0.49
N TYR A 66 8.04 4.03 1.22
CA TYR A 66 6.87 3.71 2.04
C TYR A 66 7.01 4.14 3.50
N ASN A 67 8.16 4.66 3.93
CA ASN A 67 8.43 5.00 5.33
C ASN A 67 8.71 6.50 5.53
N ARG A 68 7.93 7.35 4.84
CA ARG A 68 8.15 8.81 4.84
C ARG A 68 7.50 9.52 6.02
N HIS A 69 6.64 8.84 6.76
CA HIS A 69 5.92 9.42 7.89
C HIS A 69 6.32 8.69 9.17
N PRO A 70 7.36 9.17 9.89
CA PRO A 70 7.73 8.57 11.17
C PRO A 70 6.55 8.68 12.14
N LEU A 71 6.03 7.53 12.58
CA LEU A 71 4.98 7.47 13.58
C LEU A 71 5.56 7.87 14.93
N ASN A 72 5.03 8.95 15.50
CA ASN A 72 5.32 9.35 16.87
C ASN A 72 4.38 8.56 17.78
N TRP A 73 4.83 7.40 18.23
CA TRP A 73 4.06 6.56 19.15
C TRP A 73 3.96 7.27 20.50
N LEU A 74 2.75 7.39 21.05
CA LEU A 74 2.60 7.84 22.43
C LEU A 74 3.24 6.82 23.37
N ASP A 75 3.88 7.30 24.43
CA ASP A 75 4.38 6.44 25.48
C ASP A 75 3.24 5.58 26.05
N PRO A 76 3.50 4.30 26.39
CA PRO A 76 2.48 3.37 26.87
C PRO A 76 1.66 3.92 28.06
N SER A 77 2.28 4.74 28.92
CA SER A 77 1.62 5.39 30.06
C SER A 77 0.61 6.48 29.67
N GLU A 78 0.86 7.21 28.58
CA GLU A 78 -0.05 8.24 28.06
C GLU A 78 -1.19 7.62 27.24
N ALA A 79 -0.94 6.46 26.62
CA ALA A 79 -1.95 5.69 25.88
C ALA A 79 -3.04 5.09 26.81
N GLU A 80 -2.71 4.78 28.06
CA GLU A 80 -3.68 4.26 29.05
C GLU A 80 -4.56 5.37 29.65
N LYS A 81 -4.05 6.61 29.67
CA LYS A 81 -4.72 7.77 30.28
C LYS A 81 -5.73 8.47 29.36
N HIS A 82 -5.66 8.23 28.06
CA HIS A 82 -6.62 8.73 27.07
C HIS A 82 -7.57 7.60 26.60
N PRO A 83 -8.88 7.63 26.96
CA PRO A 83 -9.85 6.73 26.35
C PRO A 83 -9.89 6.96 24.84
N LYS A 84 -9.81 5.89 24.05
CA LYS A 84 -9.80 5.87 22.57
C LYS A 84 -10.69 6.98 21.97
N PRO A 85 -10.12 7.98 21.29
CA PRO A 85 -10.92 9.01 20.62
C PRO A 85 -11.73 8.37 19.48
N GLN A 86 -13.04 8.60 19.48
CA GLN A 86 -13.90 8.30 18.32
C GLN A 86 -13.41 9.09 17.09
N PRO A 87 -13.55 8.54 15.86
CA PRO A 87 -12.99 9.14 14.67
C PRO A 87 -13.72 10.44 14.32
N VAL A 88 -13.04 11.59 14.45
CA VAL A 88 -13.55 12.89 13.99
C VAL A 88 -13.18 13.14 12.52
N PRO A 89 -14.12 13.68 11.70
CA PRO A 89 -13.88 13.91 10.28
C PRO A 89 -12.90 15.06 10.07
N SER A 90 -11.90 14.80 9.22
CA SER A 90 -10.84 15.72 8.80
C SER A 90 -11.39 17.04 8.22
N LYS A 91 -11.28 18.14 8.98
CA LYS A 91 -11.40 19.52 8.45
C LYS A 91 -10.04 19.99 7.94
N LYS A 92 -9.87 19.98 6.61
CA LYS A 92 -8.74 20.61 5.92
C LYS A 92 -9.00 22.12 5.81
N LYS A 93 -8.41 22.91 6.71
CA LYS A 93 -8.27 24.38 6.57
C LYS A 93 -7.07 24.67 5.65
N SER A 94 -7.30 25.36 4.53
CA SER A 94 -6.26 26.12 3.83
C SER A 94 -6.74 27.57 3.79
N GLY A 95 -6.04 28.46 4.50
CA GLY A 95 -6.30 29.89 4.50
C GLY A 95 -5.47 30.63 3.45
N LYS A 96 -5.93 31.82 3.06
CA LYS A 96 -5.08 33.02 3.07
C LYS A 96 -5.90 34.30 2.99
N HIS A 97 -5.50 35.21 3.86
CA HIS A 97 -5.99 36.56 4.15
C HIS A 97 -5.33 37.57 3.19
N HIS A 98 -5.98 38.68 2.84
CA HIS A 98 -5.42 40.03 2.58
C HIS A 98 -6.57 40.95 2.08
N HIS A 99 -7.18 41.80 2.91
CA HIS A 99 -6.75 43.15 3.32
C HIS A 99 -6.59 44.13 2.13
N LYS A 100 -7.63 44.92 1.80
CA LYS A 100 -7.82 46.33 2.20
C LYS A 100 -9.18 46.82 1.69
#